data_AF-A0A256XIQ8-F1
#
_entry.id   AF-A0A256XIQ8-F1
#
_cell.length_a   1.000
_cell.length_b   1.000
_cell.length_c   1.000
_cell.angle_alpha   90.00
_cell.angle_beta   90.00
_cell.angle_gamma   90.00
#
_symmetry.space_group_name_H-M   'P 1'
#
loop_
_entity.id
_entity.type
_entity.pdbx_description
1 polymer ?
#
loop_
_entity_poly.entity_id
_entity_poly.type
_entity_poly.pdbx_seq_one_letter_code
_entity_poly.pdbx_strand_id
1 'polypeptide(L)'
;MSDKEAIGFYYDRRIEKTRPITARKITKKGGILTRKSNIHGYSFSNEVSMIIKKIPRYANIFIEEVVNQMIVQSRVDDAKRFLENLRKQGFEEIKKEKQRRKIEEKIEELTERVDSIIENMQKQIEFEKEMVKLKKLRTELSEKINEGKAEEVLHTLNNLNSNLRVKLLESLAYDLGRLKKHEDVLNLLKGCDLTSYDSKMRFTHIITDLVRGLLSENCVDEAIDFARKVEASSFRYFYEEDAFKFIIEKLCENGEVDRAIKLLEKVIKEVKARSQCFSLVMSKLLLEGDAERAKQLLDFYSKLMTRVLREEAIISDKEEIDRSIKMGEWFILHDAVEKALKNGASPDKLLDIAKKINSENFYNALAESLIENNLVDHALSIADKITSSSILGSLAEKVLRVKGDFEKSLEFAKKIDDKMTKTYTYITMGETLVEKGRFEEALKLINMPIGRKARKWILRLFARTIATKTSPSRL
;
A
#
# COMPACT_ATOMS: atom_id res chain seq x y z
N MET A 1 38.26 50.04 -7.99
CA MET A 1 38.13 48.74 -7.28
C MET A 1 37.51 47.78 -8.26
N SER A 2 38.18 46.68 -8.62
CA SER A 2 37.67 45.77 -9.66
C SER A 2 36.57 44.88 -9.08
N ASP A 3 35.37 44.93 -9.65
CA ASP A 3 34.25 44.04 -9.33
C ASP A 3 34.66 42.57 -9.57
N LYS A 4 35.07 41.93 -8.49
CA LYS A 4 35.37 40.50 -8.43
C LYS A 4 34.34 39.87 -7.52
N GLU A 5 33.38 39.16 -8.10
CA GLU A 5 32.45 38.32 -7.33
C GLU A 5 33.19 37.05 -6.88
N ALA A 6 33.05 36.72 -5.59
CA ALA A 6 33.57 35.48 -5.04
C ALA A 6 32.65 34.34 -5.47
N ILE A 7 33.21 33.35 -6.19
CA ILE A 7 32.46 32.18 -6.69
C ILE A 7 32.60 30.95 -5.78
N GLY A 8 33.33 31.11 -4.67
CA GLY A 8 33.55 30.07 -3.67
C GLY A 8 34.63 30.49 -2.68
N PHE A 9 34.88 29.66 -1.67
CA PHE A 9 35.95 29.86 -0.69
C PHE A 9 36.73 28.57 -0.53
N TYR A 10 38.04 28.67 -0.29
CA TYR A 10 38.85 27.53 0.13
C TYR A 10 39.61 27.85 1.41
N TYR A 11 39.85 26.82 2.22
CA TYR A 11 40.59 26.97 3.48
C TYR A 11 42.08 26.75 3.25
N ASP A 12 42.88 27.81 3.43
CA ASP A 12 44.32 27.75 3.28
C ASP A 12 44.96 27.32 4.60
N ARG A 13 45.40 26.06 4.64
CA ARG A 13 45.98 25.45 5.86
C ARG A 13 47.35 26.02 6.24
N ARG A 14 48.03 26.76 5.37
CA ARG A 14 49.36 27.33 5.70
C ARG A 14 49.28 28.57 6.58
N ILE A 15 48.12 29.24 6.56
CA ILE A 15 47.87 30.47 7.32
C ILE A 15 46.56 30.38 8.13
N GLU A 16 45.99 29.17 8.19
CA GLU A 16 44.75 28.83 8.90
C GLU A 16 43.59 29.81 8.66
N LYS A 17 43.37 30.21 7.41
CA LYS A 17 42.28 31.15 7.05
C LYS A 17 41.58 30.76 5.76
N THR A 18 40.27 30.99 5.73
CA THR A 18 39.41 30.81 4.56
C THR A 18 39.54 32.02 3.62
N ARG A 19 39.83 31.77 2.34
CA ARG A 19 40.01 32.82 1.32
C ARG A 19 39.00 32.69 0.17
N PRO A 20 38.50 33.81 -0.36
CA PRO A 20 37.59 33.81 -1.51
C PRO A 20 38.31 33.45 -2.81
N ILE A 21 37.68 32.61 -3.62
CA ILE A 21 38.04 32.33 -5.01
C ILE A 21 37.30 33.35 -5.88
N THR A 22 38.03 34.23 -6.57
CA THR A 22 37.44 35.27 -7.41
C THR A 22 37.72 35.03 -8.89
N ALA A 23 36.70 35.12 -9.75
CA ALA A 23 36.86 35.16 -11.20
C ALA A 23 36.88 36.62 -11.72
N ARG A 24 37.66 36.92 -12.76
CA ARG A 24 37.68 38.24 -13.41
C ARG A 24 36.47 38.40 -14.33
N LYS A 25 35.66 39.46 -14.11
CA LYS A 25 34.61 39.90 -15.04
C LYS A 25 35.24 40.40 -16.34
N ILE A 26 34.96 39.72 -17.46
CA ILE A 26 35.17 40.26 -18.81
C ILE A 26 33.89 41.00 -19.19
N THR A 27 33.96 42.32 -19.36
CA THR A 27 32.85 43.13 -19.87
C THR A 27 33.15 43.64 -21.27
N LYS A 28 32.33 43.29 -22.27
CA LYS A 28 31.88 44.25 -23.29
C LYS A 28 30.59 43.81 -24.00
N LYS A 29 29.59 44.66 -23.81
CA LYS A 29 28.31 44.92 -24.48
C LYS A 29 28.03 44.24 -25.82
N GLY A 30 26.82 43.68 -25.92
CA GLY A 30 26.03 43.57 -27.15
C GLY A 30 25.92 42.14 -27.70
N GLY A 31 24.84 41.44 -27.34
CA GLY A 31 24.50 40.14 -27.93
C GLY A 31 24.61 38.98 -26.93
N ILE A 32 23.49 38.31 -26.71
CA ILE A 32 23.34 37.11 -25.90
C ILE A 32 24.34 36.04 -26.37
N LEU A 33 25.40 35.81 -25.60
CA LEU A 33 26.27 34.64 -25.75
C LEU A 33 25.59 33.44 -25.10
N THR A 34 24.58 32.89 -25.78
CA THR A 34 24.40 31.44 -25.74
C THR A 34 25.70 30.85 -26.29
N ARG A 35 26.45 30.12 -25.48
CA ARG A 35 27.54 29.26 -25.97
C ARG A 35 26.92 28.17 -26.84
N LYS A 36 26.64 28.52 -28.11
CA LYS A 36 26.48 27.55 -29.19
C LYS A 36 27.84 26.88 -29.34
N SER A 37 27.95 25.65 -28.84
CA SER A 37 29.07 24.72 -29.01
C SER A 37 29.22 24.25 -30.46
N ASN A 38 29.19 25.16 -31.44
CA ASN A 38 29.29 24.81 -32.85
C ASN A 38 30.72 24.70 -33.37
N ILE A 39 31.76 24.96 -32.54
CA ILE A 39 33.15 25.03 -33.01
C ILE A 39 33.96 23.76 -32.69
N HIS A 40 33.56 22.92 -31.72
CA HIS A 40 34.33 21.70 -31.38
C HIS A 40 33.89 20.43 -32.12
N GLY A 41 32.66 20.37 -32.65
CA GLY A 41 32.15 19.16 -33.32
C GLY A 41 32.89 18.81 -34.61
N TYR A 42 33.36 19.82 -35.37
CA TYR A 42 34.10 19.62 -36.61
C TYR A 42 35.55 19.15 -36.35
N SER A 43 36.23 19.69 -35.34
CA SER A 43 37.61 19.26 -35.01
C SER A 43 37.65 17.80 -34.57
N PHE A 44 36.76 17.42 -33.66
CA PHE A 44 36.74 16.06 -33.10
C PHE A 44 36.34 15.01 -34.13
N SER A 45 35.33 15.29 -34.96
CA SER A 45 34.90 14.35 -36.01
C SER A 45 36.01 14.15 -37.06
N ASN A 46 36.76 15.21 -37.39
CA ASN A 46 37.92 15.14 -38.30
C ASN A 46 39.06 14.30 -37.70
N GLU A 47 39.38 14.48 -36.42
CA GLU A 47 40.41 13.71 -35.73
C GLU A 47 40.06 12.21 -35.69
N VAL A 48 38.82 11.88 -35.36
CA VAL A 48 38.32 10.49 -35.36
C VAL A 48 38.32 9.92 -36.78
N SER A 49 37.90 10.68 -37.79
CA SER A 49 37.95 10.27 -39.20
C SER A 49 39.38 9.96 -39.66
N MET A 50 40.36 10.79 -39.29
CA MET A 50 41.79 10.51 -39.55
C MET A 50 42.25 9.21 -38.89
N ILE A 51 41.80 8.93 -37.66
CA ILE A 51 42.13 7.68 -36.96
C ILE A 51 41.48 6.49 -37.67
N ILE A 52 40.19 6.56 -38.00
CA ILE A 52 39.45 5.52 -38.75
C ILE A 52 40.18 5.15 -40.05
N LYS A 53 40.66 6.15 -40.80
CA LYS A 53 41.46 5.95 -42.02
C LYS A 53 42.77 5.19 -41.77
N LYS A 54 43.41 5.38 -40.61
CA LYS A 54 44.64 4.68 -40.22
C LYS A 54 44.40 3.27 -39.66
N ILE A 55 43.22 3.00 -39.09
CA ILE A 55 42.87 1.70 -38.49
C ILE A 55 41.54 1.11 -39.01
N PRO A 56 41.37 0.92 -40.33
CA PRO A 56 40.09 0.51 -40.93
C PRO A 56 39.60 -0.86 -40.47
N ARG A 57 40.49 -1.73 -39.97
CA ARG A 57 40.14 -3.06 -39.41
C ARG A 57 39.38 -2.97 -38.08
N TYR A 58 39.59 -1.91 -37.30
CA TYR A 58 39.02 -1.72 -35.95
C TYR A 58 38.09 -0.51 -35.85
N ALA A 59 37.85 0.17 -36.97
CA ALA A 59 37.08 1.40 -37.03
C ALA A 59 35.65 1.27 -36.47
N ASN A 60 34.98 0.15 -36.70
CA ASN A 60 33.64 -0.11 -36.16
C ASN A 60 33.63 -0.15 -34.61
N ILE A 61 34.58 -0.84 -34.00
CA ILE A 61 34.73 -0.93 -32.53
C ILE A 61 35.10 0.45 -31.98
N PHE A 62 35.99 1.17 -32.66
CA PHE A 62 36.42 2.49 -32.23
C PHE A 62 35.28 3.52 -32.25
N ILE A 63 34.48 3.56 -33.33
CA ILE A 63 33.31 4.45 -33.44
C ILE A 63 32.28 4.12 -32.36
N GLU A 64 32.00 2.83 -32.15
CA GLU A 64 31.07 2.38 -31.12
C GLU A 64 31.51 2.80 -29.71
N GLU A 65 32.79 2.64 -29.38
CA GLU A 65 33.32 3.06 -28.08
C GLU A 65 33.23 4.59 -27.89
N VAL A 66 33.59 5.37 -28.92
CA VAL A 66 33.46 6.83 -28.86
C VAL A 66 32.00 7.26 -28.62
N VAL A 67 31.05 6.67 -29.35
CA VAL A 67 29.61 6.94 -29.17
C VAL A 67 29.12 6.51 -27.79
N ASN A 68 29.51 5.33 -27.32
CA ASN A 68 29.14 4.85 -25.99
C ASN A 68 29.66 5.78 -24.88
N GLN A 69 30.91 6.24 -24.97
CA GLN A 69 31.47 7.20 -24.01
C GLN A 69 30.72 8.54 -24.03
N MET A 70 30.34 9.02 -25.22
CA MET A 70 29.53 10.24 -25.34
C MET A 70 28.13 10.07 -24.72
N ILE A 71 27.49 8.90 -24.89
CA ILE A 71 26.22 8.58 -24.25
C ILE A 71 26.36 8.52 -22.72
N VAL A 72 27.38 7.82 -22.20
CA VAL A 72 27.65 7.71 -20.74
C VAL A 72 27.88 9.09 -20.11
N GLN A 73 28.53 10.00 -20.84
CA GLN A 73 28.75 11.38 -20.41
C GLN A 73 27.52 12.29 -20.58
N SER A 74 26.35 11.74 -20.92
CA SER A 74 25.11 12.50 -21.19
C SER A 74 25.24 13.50 -22.35
N ARG A 75 26.14 13.24 -23.31
CA ARG A 75 26.40 14.05 -24.51
C ARG A 75 25.76 13.42 -25.75
N VAL A 76 24.49 13.03 -25.63
CA VAL A 76 23.76 12.28 -26.67
C VAL A 76 23.58 13.10 -27.96
N ASP A 77 23.27 14.39 -27.84
CA ASP A 77 23.18 15.31 -29.01
C ASP A 77 24.53 15.48 -29.73
N ASP A 78 25.63 15.50 -28.98
CA ASP A 78 26.97 15.56 -29.57
C ASP A 78 27.29 14.25 -30.31
N ALA A 79 26.86 13.10 -29.77
CA ALA A 79 27.05 11.79 -30.41
C ALA A 79 26.30 11.70 -31.74
N LYS A 80 25.07 12.23 -31.81
CA LYS A 80 24.31 12.33 -33.06
C LYS A 80 25.01 13.21 -34.09
N ARG A 81 25.43 14.42 -33.70
CA ARG A 81 26.17 15.33 -34.60
C ARG A 81 27.49 14.72 -35.08
N PHE A 82 28.17 13.99 -34.21
CA PHE A 82 29.41 13.28 -34.55
C PHE A 82 29.16 12.20 -35.62
N LEU A 83 28.13 11.37 -35.46
CA LEU A 83 27.76 10.34 -36.44
C LEU A 83 27.31 10.95 -37.78
N GLU A 84 26.51 12.02 -37.76
CA GLU A 84 26.12 12.76 -38.97
C GLU A 84 27.33 13.34 -39.72
N ASN A 85 28.32 13.86 -38.99
CA ASN A 85 29.55 14.38 -39.58
C ASN A 85 30.41 13.27 -40.19
N LEU A 86 30.54 12.12 -39.52
CA LEU A 86 31.23 10.95 -40.10
C LEU A 86 30.54 10.45 -41.36
N ARG A 87 29.20 10.39 -41.36
CA ARG A 87 28.39 10.01 -42.53
C ARG A 87 28.62 10.97 -43.70
N LYS A 88 28.69 12.27 -43.45
CA LYS A 88 28.93 13.31 -44.49
C LYS A 88 30.34 13.28 -45.06
N GLN A 89 31.34 12.91 -44.27
CA GLN A 89 32.74 12.87 -44.72
C GLN A 89 32.99 11.71 -45.69
N GLY A 90 32.29 10.59 -45.52
CA GLY A 90 32.49 9.39 -46.31
C GLY A 90 33.87 8.76 -46.10
N PHE A 91 34.02 7.51 -46.57
CA PHE A 91 35.26 6.74 -46.39
C PHE A 91 35.77 6.13 -47.72
N GLU A 92 35.64 6.88 -48.82
CA GLU A 92 36.03 6.46 -50.17
C GLU A 92 37.52 6.10 -50.30
N GLU A 93 38.37 6.67 -49.46
CA GLU A 93 39.82 6.40 -49.41
C GLU A 93 40.16 4.98 -48.88
N ILE A 94 39.21 4.26 -48.28
CA ILE A 94 39.42 2.89 -47.77
C ILE A 94 39.31 1.89 -48.94
N LYS A 95 40.45 1.41 -49.43
CA LYS A 95 40.56 0.50 -50.60
C LYS A 95 39.75 -0.81 -50.51
N LYS A 96 39.47 -1.31 -49.30
CA LYS A 96 38.72 -2.56 -49.11
C LYS A 96 37.23 -2.25 -48.94
N GLU A 97 36.46 -2.47 -50.00
CA GLU A 97 35.01 -2.27 -50.03
C GLU A 97 34.27 -2.94 -48.84
N LYS A 98 34.65 -4.17 -48.50
CA LYS A 98 34.07 -4.90 -47.35
C LYS A 98 34.30 -4.20 -46.01
N GLN A 99 35.39 -3.45 -45.83
CA GLN A 99 35.67 -2.70 -44.60
C GLN A 99 34.90 -1.38 -44.59
N ARG A 100 34.82 -0.70 -45.73
CA ARG A 100 34.03 0.52 -45.91
C ARG A 100 32.56 0.28 -45.57
N ARG A 101 31.93 -0.73 -46.17
CA ARG A 101 30.52 -1.09 -45.90
C ARG A 101 30.25 -1.36 -44.43
N LYS A 102 31.14 -2.10 -43.76
CA LYS A 102 30.99 -2.38 -42.32
C LYS A 102 31.05 -1.12 -41.43
N ILE A 103 31.81 -0.10 -41.85
CA ILE A 103 31.89 1.17 -41.13
C ILE A 103 30.59 1.96 -41.36
N GLU A 104 30.13 2.04 -42.61
CA GLU A 104 28.88 2.72 -42.98
C GLU A 104 27.65 2.07 -42.31
N GLU A 105 27.55 0.73 -42.33
CA GLU A 105 26.51 -0.04 -41.62
C GLU A 105 26.53 0.23 -40.10
N LYS A 106 27.71 0.26 -39.49
CA LYS A 106 27.83 0.50 -38.04
C LYS A 106 27.47 1.96 -37.67
N ILE A 107 27.79 2.92 -38.53
CA ILE A 107 27.38 4.32 -38.35
C ILE A 107 25.85 4.43 -38.39
N GLU A 108 25.18 3.74 -39.32
CA GLU A 108 23.72 3.76 -39.40
C GLU A 108 23.08 3.11 -38.16
N GLU A 109 23.56 1.92 -37.76
CA GLU A 109 23.10 1.21 -36.55
C GLU A 109 23.22 2.10 -35.28
N LEU A 110 24.37 2.76 -35.11
CA LEU A 110 24.60 3.64 -33.97
C LEU A 110 23.74 4.92 -34.05
N THR A 111 23.44 5.41 -35.25
CA THR A 111 22.57 6.57 -35.45
C THR A 111 21.15 6.24 -35.00
N GLU A 112 20.59 5.10 -35.44
CA GLU A 112 19.27 4.62 -35.00
C GLU A 112 19.20 4.44 -33.48
N ARG A 113 20.26 3.86 -32.89
CA ARG A 113 20.35 3.67 -31.43
C ARG A 113 20.35 5.00 -30.68
N VAL A 114 21.15 5.98 -31.13
CA VAL A 114 21.20 7.32 -30.54
C VAL A 114 19.87 8.04 -30.69
N ASP A 115 19.21 7.93 -31.85
CA ASP A 115 17.90 8.53 -32.09
C ASP A 115 16.82 7.96 -31.16
N SER A 116 16.80 6.64 -30.93
CA SER A 116 15.90 6.02 -29.96
C SER A 116 16.13 6.52 -28.53
N ILE A 117 17.40 6.70 -28.12
CA ILE A 117 17.74 7.27 -26.81
C ILE A 117 17.25 8.71 -26.69
N ILE A 118 17.47 9.54 -27.72
CA ILE A 118 17.00 10.93 -27.75
C ILE A 118 15.47 10.99 -27.65
N GLU A 119 14.75 10.15 -28.40
CA GLU A 119 13.29 10.11 -28.36
C GLU A 119 12.77 9.75 -26.97
N ASN A 120 13.38 8.76 -26.30
CA ASN A 120 13.02 8.38 -24.94
C ASN A 120 13.33 9.48 -23.92
N MET A 121 14.48 10.15 -24.04
CA MET A 121 14.83 11.29 -23.19
C MET A 121 13.86 12.46 -23.40
N GLN A 122 13.44 12.74 -24.63
CA GLN A 122 12.47 13.79 -24.93
C GLN A 122 11.09 13.49 -24.33
N LYS A 123 10.62 12.23 -24.44
CA LYS A 123 9.37 11.78 -23.78
C LYS A 123 9.44 11.97 -22.27
N GLN A 124 10.58 11.63 -21.65
CA GLN A 124 10.81 11.81 -20.21
C GLN A 124 10.82 13.29 -19.81
N ILE A 125 11.52 14.14 -20.56
CA ILE A 125 11.58 15.59 -20.30
C ILE A 125 10.19 16.23 -20.46
N GLU A 126 9.41 15.84 -21.48
CA GLU A 126 8.07 16.36 -21.68
C GLU A 126 7.12 15.92 -20.56
N PHE A 127 7.21 14.66 -20.13
CA PHE A 127 6.50 14.16 -18.95
C PHE A 127 6.86 14.94 -17.69
N GLU A 128 8.15 15.23 -17.44
CA GLU A 128 8.58 16.02 -16.28
C GLU A 128 8.06 17.46 -16.32
N LYS A 129 8.06 18.09 -17.51
CA LYS A 129 7.47 19.43 -17.69
C LYS A 129 5.97 19.43 -17.43
N GLU A 130 5.24 18.43 -17.94
CA GLU A 130 3.82 18.26 -17.66
C GLU A 130 3.56 18.06 -16.16
N MET A 131 4.39 17.27 -15.48
CA MET A 131 4.27 17.05 -14.03
C MET A 131 4.54 18.31 -13.21
N VAL A 132 5.51 19.15 -13.60
CA VAL A 132 5.75 20.45 -12.95
C VAL A 132 4.57 21.40 -13.16
N LYS A 133 4.04 21.48 -14.39
CA LYS A 133 2.84 22.28 -14.68
C LYS A 133 1.63 21.79 -13.88
N LEU A 134 1.43 20.47 -13.80
CA LEU A 134 0.33 19.85 -13.06
C LEU A 134 0.44 20.12 -11.57
N LYS A 135 1.64 20.04 -10.98
CA LYS A 135 1.87 20.40 -9.57
C LYS A 135 1.52 21.86 -9.30
N LYS A 136 1.97 22.79 -10.15
CA LYS A 136 1.66 24.22 -10.01
C LYS A 136 0.15 24.47 -10.10
N LEU A 137 -0.49 23.92 -11.14
CA LEU A 137 -1.93 24.05 -11.34
C LEU A 137 -2.72 23.43 -10.19
N ARG A 138 -2.29 22.29 -9.66
CA ARG A 138 -2.89 21.67 -8.48
C ARG A 138 -2.89 22.63 -7.29
N THR A 139 -1.75 23.25 -6.97
CA THR A 139 -1.64 24.19 -5.86
C THR A 139 -2.57 25.38 -6.05
N GLU A 140 -2.59 25.98 -7.25
CA GLU A 140 -3.48 27.11 -7.58
C GLU A 140 -4.96 26.72 -7.43
N LEU A 141 -5.36 25.54 -7.89
CA LEU A 141 -6.74 25.06 -7.76
C LEU A 141 -7.11 24.78 -6.30
N SER A 142 -6.20 24.17 -5.51
CA SER A 142 -6.42 23.94 -4.08
C SER A 142 -6.58 25.26 -3.31
N GLU A 143 -5.80 26.30 -3.62
CA GLU A 143 -5.95 27.63 -3.03
C GLU A 143 -7.33 28.23 -3.35
N LYS A 144 -7.76 28.16 -4.62
CA LYS A 144 -9.09 28.64 -5.04
C LYS A 144 -10.23 27.89 -4.34
N ILE A 145 -10.10 26.58 -4.13
CA ILE A 145 -11.06 25.79 -3.36
C ILE A 145 -11.16 26.31 -1.93
N ASN A 146 -10.03 26.59 -1.28
CA ASN A 146 -10.01 27.14 0.08
C ASN A 146 -10.64 28.55 0.16
N GLU A 147 -10.57 29.32 -0.92
CA GLU A 147 -11.27 30.60 -1.06
C GLU A 147 -12.78 30.46 -1.37
N GLY A 148 -13.30 29.24 -1.49
CA GLY A 148 -14.70 28.96 -1.83
C GLY A 148 -15.03 29.13 -3.32
N LYS A 149 -14.03 29.32 -4.19
CA LYS A 149 -14.19 29.53 -5.65
C LYS A 149 -14.31 28.22 -6.41
N ALA A 150 -15.18 27.32 -5.95
CA ALA A 150 -15.33 25.99 -6.53
C ALA A 150 -15.76 26.03 -8.01
N GLU A 151 -16.61 26.99 -8.40
CA GLU A 151 -17.07 27.12 -9.79
C GLU A 151 -15.94 27.45 -10.77
N GLU A 152 -15.01 28.31 -10.37
CA GLU A 152 -13.83 28.62 -11.18
C GLU A 152 -12.93 27.40 -11.36
N VAL A 153 -12.81 26.58 -10.31
CA VAL A 153 -12.04 25.34 -10.32
C VAL A 153 -12.71 24.34 -11.28
N LEU A 154 -14.02 24.15 -11.19
CA LEU A 154 -14.78 23.25 -12.07
C LEU A 154 -14.70 23.70 -13.53
N HIS A 155 -14.83 25.00 -13.80
CA HIS A 155 -14.65 25.55 -15.15
C HIS A 155 -13.23 25.27 -15.67
N THR A 156 -12.22 25.45 -14.83
CA THR A 156 -10.83 25.15 -15.20
C THR A 156 -10.65 23.67 -15.53
N LEU A 157 -11.16 22.78 -14.68
CA LEU A 157 -11.10 21.32 -14.88
C LEU A 157 -11.83 20.86 -16.15
N ASN A 158 -12.96 21.48 -16.48
CA ASN A 158 -13.73 21.17 -17.69
C ASN A 158 -12.92 21.43 -18.97
N ASN A 159 -12.11 22.48 -18.98
CA ASN A 159 -11.28 22.86 -20.12
C ASN A 159 -10.01 22.02 -20.28
N LEU A 160 -9.71 21.13 -19.34
CA LEU A 160 -8.57 20.22 -19.43
C LEU A 160 -8.91 18.97 -20.24
N ASN A 161 -7.87 18.36 -20.82
CA ASN A 161 -8.01 17.03 -21.41
C ASN A 161 -8.34 15.97 -20.34
N SER A 162 -8.93 14.85 -20.77
CA SER A 162 -9.42 13.78 -19.90
C SER A 162 -8.39 13.29 -18.86
N ASN A 163 -7.15 13.04 -19.29
CA ASN A 163 -6.10 12.48 -18.44
C ASN A 163 -5.68 13.46 -17.32
N LEU A 164 -5.41 14.71 -17.67
CA LEU A 164 -5.06 15.74 -16.70
C LEU A 164 -6.21 16.02 -15.73
N ARG A 165 -7.45 16.02 -16.24
CA ARG A 165 -8.65 16.22 -15.44
C ARG A 165 -8.79 15.15 -14.35
N VAL A 166 -8.70 13.86 -14.70
CA VAL A 166 -8.79 12.76 -13.73
C VAL A 166 -7.68 12.84 -12.69
N LYS A 167 -6.44 13.10 -13.11
CA LYS A 167 -5.29 13.23 -12.18
C LYS A 167 -5.45 14.38 -11.18
N LEU A 168 -5.98 15.53 -11.62
CA LEU A 168 -6.22 16.65 -10.73
C LEU A 168 -7.42 16.39 -9.82
N LEU A 169 -8.52 15.84 -10.36
CA LEU A 169 -9.69 15.47 -9.58
C LEU A 169 -9.34 14.49 -8.46
N GLU A 170 -8.49 13.50 -8.69
CA GLU A 170 -8.03 12.57 -7.64
C GLU A 170 -7.45 13.31 -6.43
N SER A 171 -6.80 14.45 -6.65
CA SER A 171 -6.22 15.23 -5.55
C SER A 171 -7.14 16.29 -4.95
N LEU A 172 -8.22 16.65 -5.63
CA LEU A 172 -9.14 17.74 -5.24
C LEU A 172 -10.52 17.21 -4.81
N ALA A 173 -10.79 15.93 -5.05
CA ALA A 173 -12.09 15.29 -4.83
C ALA A 173 -12.58 15.50 -3.40
N TYR A 174 -11.73 15.28 -2.40
CA TYR A 174 -12.12 15.46 -1.00
C TYR A 174 -12.66 16.87 -0.73
N ASP A 175 -11.94 17.90 -1.16
CA ASP A 175 -12.34 19.28 -0.91
C ASP A 175 -13.55 19.70 -1.75
N LEU A 176 -13.65 19.23 -3.00
CA LEU A 176 -14.85 19.43 -3.83
C LEU A 176 -16.08 18.73 -3.23
N GLY A 177 -15.88 17.60 -2.55
CA GLY A 177 -16.90 16.91 -1.78
C GLY A 177 -17.41 17.76 -0.62
N ARG A 178 -16.50 18.38 0.15
CA ARG A 178 -16.85 19.32 1.24
C ARG A 178 -17.67 20.50 0.73
N LEU A 179 -17.35 21.00 -0.45
CA LEU A 179 -18.09 22.09 -1.11
C LEU A 179 -19.36 21.62 -1.84
N LYS A 180 -19.78 20.36 -1.64
CA LYS A 180 -20.98 19.75 -2.24
C LYS A 180 -20.99 19.75 -3.78
N LYS A 181 -19.81 19.70 -4.42
CA LYS A 181 -19.65 19.67 -5.88
C LYS A 181 -19.53 18.26 -6.47
N HIS A 182 -20.04 17.26 -5.76
CA HIS A 182 -19.97 15.86 -6.14
C HIS A 182 -20.69 15.57 -7.47
N GLU A 183 -21.82 16.23 -7.73
CA GLU A 183 -22.55 16.07 -9.00
C GLU A 183 -21.81 16.67 -10.20
N ASP A 184 -21.21 17.85 -10.01
CA ASP A 184 -20.42 18.51 -11.05
C ASP A 184 -19.19 17.68 -11.40
N VAL A 185 -18.50 17.16 -10.38
CA VAL A 185 -17.36 16.26 -10.57
C VAL A 185 -17.78 14.96 -11.27
N LEU A 186 -18.91 14.36 -10.89
CA LEU A 186 -19.41 13.17 -11.57
C LEU A 186 -19.72 13.43 -13.05
N ASN A 187 -20.27 14.59 -13.39
CA ASN A 187 -20.50 14.98 -14.78
C ASN A 187 -19.20 15.21 -15.56
N LEU A 188 -18.19 15.81 -14.92
CA LEU A 188 -16.84 15.95 -15.49
C LEU A 188 -16.20 14.59 -15.80
N LEU A 189 -16.42 13.59 -14.94
CA LEU A 189 -15.90 12.23 -15.10
C LEU A 189 -16.62 11.44 -16.20
N LYS A 190 -17.91 11.66 -16.43
CA LYS A 190 -18.64 11.03 -17.56
C LYS A 190 -18.06 11.42 -18.92
N GLY A 191 -17.47 12.62 -19.01
CA GLY A 191 -16.77 13.09 -20.21
C GLY A 191 -15.31 12.64 -20.30
N CYS A 192 -14.85 11.77 -19.40
CA CYS A 192 -13.48 11.25 -19.39
C CYS A 192 -13.42 9.85 -20.01
N ASP A 193 -12.31 9.57 -20.69
CA ASP A 193 -11.95 8.21 -21.12
C ASP A 193 -11.49 7.40 -19.91
N LEU A 194 -12.36 6.49 -19.46
CA LEU A 194 -12.16 5.60 -18.31
C LEU A 194 -11.95 4.13 -18.75
N THR A 195 -11.41 3.92 -19.94
CA THR A 195 -11.22 2.58 -20.52
C THR A 195 -10.06 1.82 -19.88
N SER A 196 -8.99 2.51 -19.44
CA SER A 196 -7.81 1.89 -18.85
C SER A 196 -8.04 1.47 -17.38
N TYR A 197 -7.35 0.41 -16.93
CA TYR A 197 -7.42 -0.04 -15.54
C TYR A 197 -7.00 1.06 -14.54
N ASP A 198 -5.95 1.82 -14.84
CA ASP A 198 -5.49 2.96 -14.01
C ASP A 198 -6.58 4.03 -13.88
N SER A 199 -7.24 4.38 -14.99
CA SER A 199 -8.31 5.38 -14.97
C SER A 199 -9.54 4.93 -14.17
N LYS A 200 -9.86 3.64 -14.18
CA LYS A 200 -10.94 3.05 -13.35
C LYS A 200 -10.60 3.08 -11.87
N MET A 201 -9.36 2.76 -11.50
CA MET A 201 -8.92 2.85 -10.10
C MET A 201 -8.97 4.29 -9.58
N ARG A 202 -8.49 5.26 -10.38
CA ARG A 202 -8.59 6.69 -10.01
C ARG A 202 -10.04 7.13 -9.88
N PHE A 203 -10.94 6.65 -10.73
CA PHE A 203 -12.37 6.94 -10.61
C PHE A 203 -12.89 6.50 -9.24
N THR A 204 -12.63 5.26 -8.81
CA THR A 204 -13.04 4.79 -7.48
C THR A 204 -12.51 5.70 -6.37
N HIS A 205 -11.21 6.06 -6.40
CA HIS A 205 -10.65 6.97 -5.39
C HIS A 205 -11.33 8.33 -5.38
N ILE A 206 -11.59 8.92 -6.54
CA ILE A 206 -12.26 10.23 -6.66
C ILE A 206 -13.64 10.17 -6.03
N ILE A 207 -14.46 9.17 -6.36
CA ILE A 207 -15.81 9.11 -5.81
C ILE A 207 -15.77 8.84 -4.29
N THR A 208 -14.91 7.95 -3.82
CA THR A 208 -14.72 7.69 -2.39
C THR A 208 -14.30 8.96 -1.64
N ASP A 209 -13.39 9.76 -2.18
CA ASP A 209 -12.96 11.01 -1.55
C ASP A 209 -14.05 12.09 -1.60
N LEU A 210 -14.85 12.17 -2.65
CA LEU A 210 -16.05 13.03 -2.68
C LEU A 210 -17.02 12.67 -1.55
N VAL A 211 -17.29 11.38 -1.36
CA VAL A 211 -18.14 10.87 -0.27
C VAL A 211 -17.53 11.26 1.08
N ARG A 212 -16.23 11.03 1.30
CA ARG A 212 -15.54 11.41 2.54
C ARG A 212 -15.60 12.92 2.80
N GLY A 213 -15.51 13.73 1.75
CA GLY A 213 -15.68 15.19 1.84
C GLY A 213 -17.09 15.60 2.24
N LEU A 214 -18.12 14.97 1.69
CA LEU A 214 -19.51 15.21 2.12
C LEU A 214 -19.72 14.81 3.59
N LEU A 215 -19.17 13.67 4.00
CA LEU A 215 -19.31 13.15 5.35
C LEU A 215 -18.58 14.00 6.40
N SER A 216 -17.46 14.67 6.04
CA SER A 216 -16.78 15.58 6.98
C SER A 216 -17.59 16.85 7.27
N GLU A 217 -18.45 17.26 6.34
CA GLU A 217 -19.45 18.33 6.53
C GLU A 217 -20.79 17.78 7.05
N ASN A 218 -20.81 16.54 7.56
CA ASN A 218 -21.98 15.84 8.09
C ASN A 218 -23.18 15.73 7.12
N CYS A 219 -22.92 15.78 5.80
CA CYS A 219 -23.94 15.69 4.76
C CYS A 219 -24.23 14.23 4.38
N VAL A 220 -24.70 13.46 5.36
CA VAL A 220 -24.85 12.00 5.26
C VAL A 220 -25.89 11.59 4.20
N ASP A 221 -27.03 12.27 4.13
CA ASP A 221 -28.08 11.97 3.14
C ASP A 221 -27.61 12.23 1.70
N GLU A 222 -26.94 13.36 1.48
CA GLU A 222 -26.33 13.68 0.19
C GLU A 222 -25.28 12.64 -0.21
N ALA A 223 -24.46 12.18 0.74
CA ALA A 223 -23.48 11.12 0.50
C ALA A 223 -24.13 9.77 0.13
N ILE A 224 -25.25 9.41 0.79
CA ILE A 224 -26.02 8.20 0.48
C ILE A 224 -26.61 8.28 -0.93
N ASP A 225 -27.25 9.40 -1.26
CA ASP A 225 -27.89 9.59 -2.57
C ASP A 225 -26.85 9.62 -3.69
N PHE A 226 -25.73 10.29 -3.47
CA PHE A 226 -24.60 10.28 -4.39
C PHE A 226 -24.04 8.87 -4.60
N ALA A 227 -23.82 8.11 -3.52
CA ALA A 227 -23.31 6.76 -3.64
C ALA A 227 -24.27 5.83 -4.38
N ARG A 228 -25.58 5.92 -4.15
CA ARG A 228 -26.59 5.17 -4.91
C ARG A 228 -26.60 5.55 -6.39
N LYS A 229 -26.43 6.84 -6.69
CA LYS A 229 -26.40 7.33 -8.08
C LYS A 229 -25.21 6.76 -8.84
N VAL A 230 -24.05 6.68 -8.20
CA VAL A 230 -22.85 6.09 -8.80
C VAL A 230 -23.00 4.56 -8.93
N GLU A 231 -23.59 3.88 -7.95
CA GLU A 231 -23.93 2.45 -8.03
C GLU A 231 -24.84 2.12 -9.22
N ALA A 232 -25.85 2.95 -9.47
CA ALA A 232 -26.80 2.77 -10.58
C ALA A 232 -26.21 3.12 -11.96
N SER A 233 -25.00 3.67 -12.01
CA SER A 233 -24.32 4.06 -13.25
C SER A 233 -23.53 2.91 -13.87
N SER A 234 -23.04 3.09 -15.10
CA SER A 234 -22.16 2.13 -15.79
C SER A 234 -20.81 1.90 -15.08
N PHE A 235 -20.49 2.65 -14.03
CA PHE A 235 -19.21 2.61 -13.30
C PHE A 235 -19.22 1.67 -12.08
N ARG A 236 -20.24 0.81 -11.96
CA ARG A 236 -20.52 -0.07 -10.82
C ARG A 236 -19.37 -0.96 -10.33
N TYR A 237 -18.51 -1.44 -11.23
CA TYR A 237 -17.64 -2.61 -10.99
C TYR A 237 -16.50 -2.45 -9.97
N PHE A 238 -16.26 -1.26 -9.40
CA PHE A 238 -15.12 -1.03 -8.49
C PHE A 238 -15.43 -0.06 -7.33
N TYR A 239 -16.69 0.35 -7.16
CA TYR A 239 -17.08 1.51 -6.35
C TYR A 239 -17.83 1.17 -5.05
N GLU A 240 -18.59 0.08 -5.02
CA GLU A 240 -19.62 -0.13 -4.00
C GLU A 240 -19.05 -0.32 -2.58
N GLU A 241 -17.81 -0.78 -2.43
CA GLU A 241 -17.33 -1.29 -1.14
C GLU A 241 -16.88 -0.17 -0.18
N ASP A 242 -16.08 0.77 -0.66
CA ASP A 242 -15.42 1.76 0.21
C ASP A 242 -16.33 2.93 0.58
N ALA A 243 -17.14 3.43 -0.35
CA ALA A 243 -18.03 4.57 -0.10
C ALA A 243 -19.08 4.27 0.97
N PHE A 244 -19.77 3.12 0.86
CA PHE A 244 -20.77 2.73 1.87
C PHE A 244 -20.15 2.43 3.21
N LYS A 245 -18.92 1.89 3.25
CA LYS A 245 -18.19 1.72 4.51
C LYS A 245 -18.03 3.07 5.23
N PHE A 246 -17.54 4.12 4.57
CA PHE A 246 -17.40 5.44 5.21
C PHE A 246 -18.74 6.02 5.66
N ILE A 247 -19.80 5.82 4.88
CA ILE A 247 -21.16 6.26 5.26
C ILE A 247 -21.65 5.52 6.52
N ILE A 248 -21.45 4.21 6.59
CA ILE A 248 -21.82 3.38 7.75
C ILE A 248 -21.00 3.78 8.98
N GLU A 249 -19.69 3.99 8.82
CA GLU A 249 -18.81 4.53 9.88
C GLU A 249 -19.37 5.85 10.40
N LYS A 250 -19.69 6.80 9.51
CA LYS A 250 -20.20 8.11 9.90
C LYS A 250 -21.57 8.04 10.60
N LEU A 251 -22.48 7.19 10.14
CA LEU A 251 -23.76 6.95 10.81
C LEU A 251 -23.54 6.38 12.22
N CYS A 252 -22.59 5.45 12.39
CA CYS A 252 -22.25 4.91 13.71
C CYS A 252 -21.64 5.98 14.62
N GLU A 253 -20.74 6.84 14.11
CA GLU A 253 -20.19 7.97 14.85
C GLU A 253 -21.29 8.94 15.34
N ASN A 254 -22.28 9.19 14.49
CA ASN A 254 -23.44 10.03 14.83
C ASN A 254 -24.45 9.36 15.77
N GLY A 255 -24.27 8.08 16.11
CA GLY A 255 -25.23 7.30 16.92
C GLY A 255 -26.47 6.83 16.14
N GLU A 256 -26.48 6.99 14.83
CA GLU A 256 -27.60 6.66 13.93
C GLU A 256 -27.60 5.19 13.51
N VAL A 257 -27.43 4.29 14.49
CA VAL A 257 -27.25 2.85 14.29
C VAL A 257 -28.41 2.21 13.51
N ASP A 258 -29.65 2.62 13.79
CA ASP A 258 -30.83 2.09 13.10
C ASP A 258 -30.85 2.46 11.61
N ARG A 259 -30.29 3.62 11.23
CA ARG A 259 -30.12 4.00 9.81
C ARG A 259 -29.00 3.19 9.16
N ALA A 260 -27.89 2.96 9.88
CA ALA A 260 -26.79 2.12 9.39
C ALA A 260 -27.28 0.70 9.08
N ILE A 261 -28.05 0.07 9.99
CA ILE A 261 -28.64 -1.26 9.78
C ILE A 261 -29.54 -1.28 8.54
N LYS A 262 -30.38 -0.27 8.34
CA LYS A 262 -31.25 -0.17 7.14
C LYS A 262 -30.46 -0.08 5.83
N LEU A 263 -29.26 0.52 5.84
CA LEU A 263 -28.42 0.60 4.65
C LEU A 263 -27.73 -0.73 4.31
N LEU A 264 -27.37 -1.53 5.31
CA LEU A 264 -26.75 -2.85 5.11
C LEU A 264 -27.61 -3.77 4.22
N GLU A 265 -28.95 -3.69 4.34
CA GLU A 265 -29.87 -4.50 3.53
C GLU A 265 -29.99 -4.01 2.09
N LYS A 266 -30.13 -2.69 1.92
CA LYS A 266 -30.68 -2.10 0.68
C LYS A 266 -29.62 -1.77 -0.34
N VAL A 267 -28.38 -1.56 0.09
CA VAL A 267 -27.40 -0.85 -0.73
C VAL A 267 -26.10 -1.62 -0.92
N ILE A 268 -25.77 -2.54 -0.01
CA ILE A 268 -24.56 -3.35 -0.13
C ILE A 268 -24.95 -4.72 -0.68
N LYS A 269 -24.58 -5.01 -1.92
CA LYS A 269 -24.90 -6.29 -2.60
C LYS A 269 -23.80 -7.34 -2.47
N GLU A 270 -22.55 -6.91 -2.45
CA GLU A 270 -21.37 -7.79 -2.38
C GLU A 270 -21.16 -8.32 -0.93
N VAL A 271 -20.87 -9.61 -0.79
CA VAL A 271 -20.88 -10.31 0.51
C VAL A 271 -19.74 -9.84 1.43
N LYS A 272 -18.56 -9.54 0.86
CA LYS A 272 -17.37 -9.19 1.65
C LYS A 272 -17.46 -7.77 2.22
N ALA A 273 -17.78 -6.79 1.39
CA ALA A 273 -18.01 -5.40 1.82
C ALA A 273 -19.14 -5.31 2.85
N ARG A 274 -20.18 -6.15 2.66
CA ARG A 274 -21.26 -6.28 3.64
C ARG A 274 -20.72 -6.73 5.00
N SER A 275 -19.92 -7.80 5.05
CA SER A 275 -19.33 -8.29 6.31
C SER A 275 -18.52 -7.23 7.04
N GLN A 276 -17.74 -6.42 6.32
CA GLN A 276 -17.00 -5.29 6.91
C GLN A 276 -17.91 -4.18 7.46
N CYS A 277 -19.02 -3.87 6.78
CA CYS A 277 -19.98 -2.89 7.29
C CYS A 277 -20.76 -3.42 8.50
N PHE A 278 -21.09 -4.71 8.53
CA PHE A 278 -21.68 -5.36 9.69
C PHE A 278 -20.76 -5.30 10.91
N SER A 279 -19.45 -5.52 10.74
CA SER A 279 -18.51 -5.46 11.86
C SER A 279 -18.38 -4.04 12.44
N LEU A 280 -18.50 -2.99 11.62
CA LEU A 280 -18.53 -1.61 12.10
C LEU A 280 -19.74 -1.34 12.99
N VAL A 281 -20.94 -1.69 12.51
CA VAL A 281 -22.17 -1.53 13.31
C VAL A 281 -22.10 -2.39 14.57
N MET A 282 -21.62 -3.64 14.46
CA MET A 282 -21.44 -4.52 15.60
C MET A 282 -20.49 -3.91 16.63
N SER A 283 -19.32 -3.40 16.21
CA SER A 283 -18.33 -2.79 17.11
C SER A 283 -18.90 -1.62 17.89
N LYS A 284 -19.75 -0.81 17.25
CA LYS A 284 -20.45 0.31 17.88
C LYS A 284 -21.45 -0.17 18.93
N LEU A 285 -22.25 -1.19 18.63
CA LEU A 285 -23.20 -1.80 19.58
C LEU A 285 -22.48 -2.42 20.78
N LEU A 286 -21.34 -3.09 20.54
CA LEU A 286 -20.51 -3.66 21.60
C LEU A 286 -19.92 -2.59 22.52
N LEU A 287 -19.41 -1.49 21.95
CA LEU A 287 -18.93 -0.34 22.70
C LEU A 287 -20.03 0.27 23.58
N GLU A 288 -21.24 0.39 23.05
CA GLU A 288 -22.40 0.92 23.76
C GLU A 288 -22.99 -0.06 24.78
N GLY A 289 -22.74 -1.37 24.65
CA GLY A 289 -23.26 -2.39 25.55
C GLY A 289 -24.63 -2.92 25.19
N ASP A 290 -25.09 -2.62 23.99
CA ASP A 290 -26.42 -2.99 23.53
C ASP A 290 -26.43 -4.43 23.01
N ALA A 291 -26.45 -5.37 23.95
CA ALA A 291 -26.44 -6.79 23.66
C ALA A 291 -27.67 -7.25 22.86
N GLU A 292 -28.82 -6.61 23.07
CA GLU A 292 -30.06 -6.97 22.41
C GLU A 292 -30.01 -6.60 20.93
N ARG A 293 -29.62 -5.36 20.61
CA ARG A 293 -29.42 -4.95 19.21
C ARG A 293 -28.28 -5.71 18.55
N ALA A 294 -27.19 -6.00 19.27
CA ALA A 294 -26.10 -6.82 18.73
C ALA A 294 -26.59 -8.23 18.34
N LYS A 295 -27.42 -8.86 19.18
CA LYS A 295 -28.05 -10.15 18.85
C LYS A 295 -28.99 -10.04 17.64
N GLN A 296 -29.83 -9.01 17.60
CA GLN A 296 -30.73 -8.76 16.47
C GLN A 296 -29.95 -8.55 15.16
N LEU A 297 -28.78 -7.90 15.21
CA LEU A 297 -27.92 -7.70 14.06
C LEU A 297 -27.32 -9.03 13.53
N LEU A 298 -26.93 -9.95 14.41
CA LEU A 298 -26.50 -11.30 14.02
C LEU A 298 -27.64 -12.11 13.41
N ASP A 299 -28.83 -12.06 14.01
CA ASP A 299 -30.03 -12.72 13.46
C ASP A 299 -30.38 -12.16 12.07
N PHE A 300 -30.25 -10.85 11.89
CA PHE A 300 -30.44 -10.18 10.62
C PHE A 300 -29.39 -10.61 9.59
N TYR A 301 -28.11 -10.67 9.97
CA TYR A 301 -27.02 -11.17 9.12
C TYR A 301 -27.30 -12.59 8.63
N SER A 302 -27.64 -13.50 9.55
CA SER A 302 -27.92 -14.91 9.23
C SER A 302 -29.09 -15.05 8.25
N LYS A 303 -30.20 -14.33 8.47
CA LYS A 303 -31.35 -14.31 7.56
C LYS A 303 -30.99 -13.76 6.18
N LEU A 304 -30.25 -12.65 6.13
CA LEU A 304 -29.83 -12.02 4.88
C LEU A 304 -28.91 -12.94 4.09
N MET A 305 -27.91 -13.53 4.73
CA MET A 305 -26.96 -14.43 4.08
C MET A 305 -27.62 -15.73 3.62
N THR A 306 -28.58 -16.27 4.38
CA THR A 306 -29.38 -17.42 3.93
C THR A 306 -30.11 -17.09 2.62
N ARG A 307 -30.70 -15.90 2.53
CA ARG A 307 -31.39 -15.45 1.30
C ARG A 307 -30.39 -15.30 0.15
N VAL A 308 -29.31 -14.55 0.35
CA VAL A 308 -28.30 -14.26 -0.70
C VAL A 308 -27.68 -15.56 -1.24
N LEU A 309 -27.23 -16.46 -0.35
CA LEU A 309 -26.58 -17.71 -0.76
C LEU A 309 -27.53 -18.66 -1.51
N ARG A 310 -28.84 -18.60 -1.22
CA ARG A 310 -29.88 -19.37 -1.94
C ARG A 310 -30.27 -18.73 -3.26
N GLU A 311 -30.53 -17.43 -3.28
CA GLU A 311 -31.03 -16.70 -4.46
C GLU A 311 -29.97 -16.59 -5.56
N GLU A 312 -28.69 -16.48 -5.20
CA GLU A 312 -27.58 -16.47 -6.16
C GLU A 312 -27.16 -17.89 -6.61
N ALA A 313 -27.89 -18.93 -6.19
CA ALA A 313 -27.67 -20.34 -6.52
C ALA A 313 -26.23 -20.85 -6.26
N ILE A 314 -25.51 -20.23 -5.31
CA ILE A 314 -24.10 -20.55 -5.02
C ILE A 314 -24.01 -21.87 -4.27
N ILE A 315 -24.92 -22.11 -3.31
CA ILE A 315 -24.93 -23.29 -2.45
C ILE A 315 -26.38 -23.74 -2.27
N SER A 316 -26.68 -24.99 -2.64
CA SER A 316 -28.01 -25.60 -2.41
C SER A 316 -28.09 -26.40 -1.10
N ASP A 317 -26.93 -26.83 -0.59
CA ASP A 317 -26.82 -27.61 0.64
C ASP A 317 -26.97 -26.73 1.89
N LYS A 318 -27.85 -27.14 2.80
CA LYS A 318 -28.14 -26.38 4.01
C LYS A 318 -26.93 -26.33 4.96
N GLU A 319 -26.17 -27.41 5.07
CA GLU A 319 -25.03 -27.46 6.00
C GLU A 319 -23.88 -26.58 5.51
N GLU A 320 -23.68 -26.48 4.20
CA GLU A 320 -22.70 -25.58 3.60
C GLU A 320 -23.11 -24.09 3.72
N ILE A 321 -24.41 -23.77 3.63
CA ILE A 321 -24.93 -22.43 3.97
C ILE A 321 -24.66 -22.12 5.44
N ASP A 322 -25.01 -23.02 6.35
CA ASP A 322 -24.84 -22.82 7.79
C ASP A 322 -23.35 -22.63 8.15
N ARG A 323 -22.44 -23.41 7.54
CA ARG A 323 -20.98 -23.23 7.68
C ARG A 323 -20.51 -21.88 7.17
N SER A 324 -21.02 -21.43 6.02
CA SER A 324 -20.65 -20.13 5.42
C SER A 324 -21.12 -18.96 6.29
N ILE A 325 -22.33 -19.04 6.84
CA ILE A 325 -22.87 -18.05 7.77
C ILE A 325 -22.03 -18.00 9.04
N LYS A 326 -21.73 -19.15 9.65
CA LYS A 326 -20.87 -19.23 10.84
C LYS A 326 -19.49 -18.62 10.60
N MET A 327 -18.89 -18.87 9.43
CA MET A 327 -17.60 -18.29 9.07
C MET A 327 -17.69 -16.76 8.95
N GLY A 328 -18.71 -16.24 8.27
CA GLY A 328 -18.91 -14.79 8.16
C GLY A 328 -19.25 -14.11 9.50
N GLU A 329 -20.05 -14.76 10.36
CA GLU A 329 -20.29 -14.31 11.73
C GLU A 329 -18.99 -14.22 12.54
N TRP A 330 -18.09 -15.20 12.39
CA TRP A 330 -16.77 -15.15 13.02
C TRP A 330 -15.98 -13.93 12.57
N PHE A 331 -15.90 -13.66 11.25
CA PHE A 331 -15.21 -12.47 10.73
C PHE A 331 -15.81 -11.16 11.28
N ILE A 332 -17.14 -11.07 11.35
CA ILE A 332 -17.83 -9.90 11.90
C ILE A 332 -17.48 -9.70 13.37
N LEU A 333 -17.62 -10.76 14.18
CA LEU A 333 -17.43 -10.68 15.62
C LEU A 333 -15.96 -10.48 16.00
N HIS A 334 -15.03 -11.13 15.32
CA HIS A 334 -13.59 -10.95 15.54
C HIS A 334 -13.18 -9.49 15.34
N ASP A 335 -13.45 -8.92 14.16
CA ASP A 335 -13.12 -7.52 13.85
C ASP A 335 -13.89 -6.54 14.76
N ALA A 336 -15.15 -6.84 15.08
CA ALA A 336 -15.96 -5.97 15.94
C ALA A 336 -15.47 -5.91 17.38
N VAL A 337 -15.09 -7.06 17.97
CA VAL A 337 -14.58 -7.14 19.34
C VAL A 337 -13.21 -6.46 19.43
N GLU A 338 -12.31 -6.70 18.47
CA GLU A 338 -11.01 -6.06 18.41
C GLU A 338 -11.16 -4.53 18.37
N LYS A 339 -12.00 -4.01 17.47
CA LYS A 339 -12.31 -2.58 17.36
C LYS A 339 -12.94 -2.03 18.63
N ALA A 340 -13.89 -2.74 19.22
CA ALA A 340 -14.55 -2.30 20.45
C ALA A 340 -13.55 -2.15 21.61
N LEU A 341 -12.68 -3.14 21.81
CA LEU A 341 -11.61 -3.09 22.83
C LEU A 341 -10.64 -1.93 22.55
N LYS A 342 -10.18 -1.77 21.30
CA LYS A 342 -9.31 -0.66 20.89
C LYS A 342 -9.93 0.71 21.14
N ASN A 343 -11.25 0.81 21.00
CA ASN A 343 -12.03 2.03 21.23
C ASN A 343 -12.49 2.18 22.69
N GLY A 344 -11.99 1.36 23.62
CA GLY A 344 -12.19 1.55 25.05
C GLY A 344 -13.39 0.79 25.66
N ALA A 345 -13.96 -0.20 24.96
CA ALA A 345 -14.96 -1.08 25.57
C ALA A 345 -14.34 -1.86 26.76
N SER A 346 -15.04 -1.88 27.89
CA SER A 346 -14.62 -2.65 29.05
C SER A 346 -14.72 -4.16 28.78
N PRO A 347 -13.68 -4.96 29.10
CA PRO A 347 -13.74 -6.42 29.02
C PRO A 347 -14.94 -7.03 29.75
N ASP A 348 -15.25 -6.55 30.96
CA ASP A 348 -16.40 -7.04 31.75
C ASP A 348 -17.73 -6.80 31.04
N LYS A 349 -17.86 -5.64 30.42
CA LYS A 349 -19.04 -5.29 29.64
C LYS A 349 -19.19 -6.21 28.44
N LEU A 350 -18.09 -6.51 27.73
CA LEU A 350 -18.10 -7.46 26.61
C LEU A 350 -18.42 -8.89 27.06
N LEU A 351 -17.95 -9.32 28.25
CA LEU A 351 -18.30 -10.61 28.84
C LEU A 351 -19.80 -10.70 29.12
N ASP A 352 -20.41 -9.64 29.66
CA ASP A 352 -21.85 -9.62 29.90
C ASP A 352 -22.68 -9.62 28.61
N ILE A 353 -22.20 -8.94 27.57
CA ILE A 353 -22.81 -9.04 26.23
C ILE A 353 -22.67 -10.47 25.70
N ALA A 354 -21.49 -11.08 25.78
CA ALA A 354 -21.25 -12.44 25.30
C ALA A 354 -22.17 -13.45 25.99
N LYS A 355 -22.43 -13.30 27.31
CA LYS A 355 -23.42 -14.11 28.04
C LYS A 355 -24.84 -13.95 27.50
N LYS A 356 -25.25 -12.72 27.16
CA LYS A 356 -26.60 -12.42 26.63
C LYS A 356 -26.79 -12.92 25.20
N ILE A 357 -25.78 -12.75 24.33
CA ILE A 357 -25.83 -13.24 22.95
C ILE A 357 -25.70 -14.78 22.94
N ASN A 358 -24.86 -15.33 23.82
CA ASN A 358 -24.59 -16.75 23.98
C ASN A 358 -24.23 -17.45 22.65
N SER A 359 -23.36 -16.82 21.86
CA SER A 359 -22.86 -17.35 20.59
C SER A 359 -21.45 -17.90 20.75
N GLU A 360 -21.23 -19.11 20.23
CA GLU A 360 -19.91 -19.77 20.16
C GLU A 360 -18.86 -18.88 19.48
N ASN A 361 -19.22 -18.29 18.34
CA ASN A 361 -18.33 -17.39 17.59
C ASN A 361 -17.95 -16.14 18.39
N PHE A 362 -18.88 -15.63 19.21
CA PHE A 362 -18.57 -14.48 20.06
C PHE A 362 -17.62 -14.89 21.17
N TYR A 363 -17.88 -15.98 21.90
CA TYR A 363 -16.94 -16.43 22.95
C TYR A 363 -15.54 -16.69 22.40
N ASN A 364 -15.42 -17.29 21.21
CA ASN A 364 -14.15 -17.48 20.54
C ASN A 364 -13.48 -16.14 20.18
N ALA A 365 -14.18 -15.24 19.46
CA ALA A 365 -13.65 -13.92 19.11
C ALA A 365 -13.20 -13.11 20.35
N LEU A 366 -14.02 -13.10 21.41
CA LEU A 366 -13.71 -12.41 22.65
C LEU A 366 -12.51 -13.03 23.36
N ALA A 367 -12.45 -14.35 23.48
CA ALA A 367 -11.31 -15.01 24.10
C ALA A 367 -10.00 -14.72 23.37
N GLU A 368 -10.01 -14.78 22.03
CA GLU A 368 -8.85 -14.46 21.19
C GLU A 368 -8.37 -13.02 21.44
N SER A 369 -9.26 -12.03 21.31
CA SER A 369 -8.88 -10.63 21.56
C SER A 369 -8.42 -10.37 23.01
N LEU A 370 -9.02 -11.03 24.01
CA LEU A 370 -8.58 -10.91 25.41
C LEU A 370 -7.16 -11.48 25.62
N ILE A 371 -6.84 -12.61 24.98
CA ILE A 371 -5.51 -13.24 25.04
C ILE A 371 -4.45 -12.33 24.41
N GLU A 372 -4.75 -11.76 23.24
CA GLU A 372 -3.87 -10.84 22.51
C GLU A 372 -3.58 -9.58 23.33
N ASN A 373 -4.60 -9.04 24.02
CA ASN A 373 -4.48 -7.87 24.89
C ASN A 373 -3.92 -8.19 26.30
N ASN A 374 -3.40 -9.41 26.54
CA ASN A 374 -2.87 -9.86 27.84
C ASN A 374 -3.89 -9.89 29.00
N LEU A 375 -5.19 -9.89 28.72
CA LEU A 375 -6.28 -9.92 29.71
C LEU A 375 -6.62 -11.35 30.11
N VAL A 376 -5.62 -12.09 30.62
CA VAL A 376 -5.69 -13.54 30.85
C VAL A 376 -6.78 -13.93 31.86
N ASP A 377 -7.00 -13.12 32.91
CA ASP A 377 -8.07 -13.36 33.89
C ASP A 377 -9.46 -13.37 33.25
N HIS A 378 -9.74 -12.41 32.37
CA HIS A 378 -11.01 -12.32 31.65
C HIS A 378 -11.15 -13.49 30.67
N ALA A 379 -10.10 -13.84 29.93
CA ALA A 379 -10.13 -14.98 29.02
C ALA A 379 -10.39 -16.30 29.75
N LEU A 380 -9.84 -16.47 30.95
CA LEU A 380 -10.09 -17.64 31.80
C LEU A 380 -11.55 -17.73 32.27
N SER A 381 -12.23 -16.60 32.46
CA SER A 381 -13.63 -16.57 32.94
C SER A 381 -14.63 -17.18 31.95
N ILE A 382 -14.26 -17.28 30.67
CA ILE A 382 -15.08 -17.85 29.59
C ILE A 382 -14.44 -19.10 28.96
N ALA A 383 -13.41 -19.67 29.60
CA ALA A 383 -12.64 -20.75 29.00
C ALA A 383 -13.43 -22.05 28.81
N ASP A 384 -14.53 -22.26 29.55
CA ASP A 384 -15.46 -23.37 29.35
C ASP A 384 -16.34 -23.20 28.10
N LYS A 385 -16.45 -21.99 27.57
CA LYS A 385 -17.24 -21.66 26.35
C LYS A 385 -16.42 -21.66 25.07
N ILE A 386 -15.08 -21.69 25.17
CA ILE A 386 -14.19 -21.71 24.02
C ILE A 386 -14.23 -23.10 23.38
N THR A 387 -14.59 -23.16 22.12
CA THR A 387 -14.63 -24.40 21.33
C THR A 387 -13.46 -24.51 20.36
N SER A 388 -12.87 -23.39 19.96
CA SER A 388 -11.76 -23.37 19.01
C SER A 388 -10.49 -23.97 19.60
N SER A 389 -10.00 -25.04 18.98
CA SER A 389 -8.73 -25.69 19.31
C SER A 389 -7.53 -24.72 19.27
N SER A 390 -7.52 -23.80 18.30
CA SER A 390 -6.45 -22.80 18.16
C SER A 390 -6.42 -21.84 19.36
N ILE A 391 -7.59 -21.31 19.72
CA ILE A 391 -7.72 -20.35 20.83
C ILE A 391 -7.43 -21.02 22.18
N LEU A 392 -7.86 -22.27 22.38
CA LEU A 392 -7.48 -23.06 23.56
C LEU A 392 -5.96 -23.24 23.66
N GLY A 393 -5.28 -23.45 22.54
CA GLY A 393 -3.81 -23.52 22.48
C GLY A 393 -3.15 -22.21 22.88
N SER A 394 -3.61 -21.09 22.32
CA SER A 394 -3.15 -19.75 22.68
C SER A 394 -3.41 -19.43 24.15
N LEU A 395 -4.57 -19.80 24.70
CA LEU A 395 -4.89 -19.63 26.11
C LEU A 395 -3.96 -20.46 27.01
N ALA A 396 -3.72 -21.73 26.64
CA ALA A 396 -2.80 -22.60 27.36
C ALA A 396 -1.40 -22.00 27.46
N GLU A 397 -0.85 -21.53 26.34
CA GLU A 397 0.45 -20.85 26.33
C GLU A 397 0.42 -19.59 27.19
N LYS A 398 -0.60 -18.74 27.03
CA LYS A 398 -0.68 -17.45 27.71
C LYS A 398 -0.80 -17.61 29.23
N VAL A 399 -1.59 -18.56 29.70
CA VAL A 399 -1.73 -18.90 31.13
C VAL A 399 -0.38 -19.31 31.72
N LEU A 400 0.39 -20.12 31.00
CA LEU A 400 1.72 -20.53 31.44
C LEU A 400 2.73 -19.37 31.44
N ARG A 401 2.68 -18.55 30.39
CA ARG A 401 3.59 -17.42 30.21
C ARG A 401 3.30 -16.26 31.16
N VAL A 402 2.06 -15.99 31.53
CA VAL A 402 1.71 -14.87 32.41
C VAL A 402 1.59 -15.33 33.86
N LYS A 403 0.78 -16.37 34.12
CA LYS A 403 0.47 -16.81 35.49
C LYS A 403 1.42 -17.88 36.02
N GLY A 404 2.13 -18.58 35.13
CA GLY A 404 2.93 -19.73 35.54
C GLY A 404 2.09 -20.94 35.96
N ASP A 405 0.81 -20.98 35.63
CA ASP A 405 -0.05 -22.11 36.01
C ASP A 405 0.07 -23.25 35.00
N PHE A 406 0.97 -24.20 35.29
CA PHE A 406 1.25 -25.34 34.40
C PHE A 406 0.08 -26.32 34.34
N GLU A 407 -0.59 -26.57 35.45
CA GLU A 407 -1.70 -27.53 35.49
C GLU A 407 -2.91 -27.02 34.71
N LYS A 408 -3.27 -25.72 34.84
CA LYS A 408 -4.34 -25.15 34.02
C LYS A 408 -3.98 -25.08 32.54
N SER A 409 -2.73 -24.72 32.22
CA SER A 409 -2.24 -24.75 30.83
C SER A 409 -2.39 -26.15 30.22
N LEU A 410 -2.04 -27.18 30.99
CA LEU A 410 -2.18 -28.57 30.60
C LEU A 410 -3.64 -29.02 30.45
N GLU A 411 -4.54 -28.53 31.30
CA GLU A 411 -5.97 -28.78 31.19
C GLU A 411 -6.51 -28.31 29.83
N PHE A 412 -6.19 -27.09 29.41
CA PHE A 412 -6.62 -26.56 28.11
C PHE A 412 -5.98 -27.31 26.95
N ALA A 413 -4.67 -27.58 27.01
CA ALA A 413 -3.98 -28.35 25.97
C ALA A 413 -4.59 -29.76 25.79
N LYS A 414 -5.09 -30.38 26.87
CA LYS A 414 -5.76 -31.68 26.81
C LYS A 414 -7.12 -31.62 26.11
N LYS A 415 -7.88 -30.52 26.24
CA LYS A 415 -9.18 -30.29 25.58
C LYS A 415 -9.09 -30.08 24.07
N ILE A 416 -7.89 -29.87 23.52
CA ILE A 416 -7.69 -29.70 22.07
C ILE A 416 -7.86 -31.05 21.37
N ASP A 417 -8.81 -31.12 20.44
CA ASP A 417 -9.08 -32.32 19.64
C ASP A 417 -8.21 -32.39 18.38
N ASP A 418 -7.92 -31.24 17.74
CA ASP A 418 -7.07 -31.21 16.57
C ASP A 418 -5.63 -31.62 16.92
N LYS A 419 -5.18 -32.75 16.36
CA LYS A 419 -3.87 -33.35 16.66
C LYS A 419 -2.70 -32.42 16.35
N MET A 420 -2.80 -31.64 15.27
CA MET A 420 -1.73 -30.74 14.85
C MET A 420 -1.61 -29.56 15.82
N THR A 421 -2.71 -28.89 16.11
CA THR A 421 -2.82 -27.78 17.08
C THR A 421 -2.40 -28.24 18.47
N LYS A 422 -2.83 -29.43 18.91
CA LYS A 422 -2.42 -30.02 20.19
C LYS A 422 -0.92 -30.23 20.27
N THR A 423 -0.31 -30.77 19.21
CA THR A 423 1.14 -30.97 19.12
C THR A 423 1.89 -29.65 19.19
N TYR A 424 1.40 -28.63 18.47
CA TYR A 424 1.99 -27.29 18.47
C TYR A 424 1.88 -26.62 19.84
N THR A 425 0.72 -26.73 20.50
CA THR A 425 0.49 -26.21 21.86
C THR A 425 1.47 -26.82 22.87
N TYR A 426 1.71 -28.13 22.81
CA TYR A 426 2.73 -28.74 23.69
C TYR A 426 4.15 -28.26 23.39
N ILE A 427 4.47 -27.97 22.13
CA ILE A 427 5.76 -27.37 21.75
C ILE A 427 5.89 -25.98 22.38
N THR A 428 4.92 -25.10 22.19
CA THR A 428 4.97 -23.72 22.69
C THR A 428 4.96 -23.66 24.23
N MET A 429 4.20 -24.55 24.88
CA MET A 429 4.27 -24.74 26.33
C MET A 429 5.68 -25.17 26.78
N GLY A 430 6.27 -26.16 26.11
CA GLY A 430 7.62 -26.65 26.42
C GLY A 430 8.69 -25.58 26.21
N GLU A 431 8.57 -24.78 25.15
CA GLU A 431 9.40 -23.59 24.91
C GLU A 431 9.30 -22.60 26.06
N THR A 432 8.08 -22.22 26.43
CA THR A 432 7.81 -21.27 27.53
C THR A 432 8.39 -21.76 28.86
N LEU A 433 8.30 -23.06 29.17
CA LEU A 433 8.87 -23.65 30.39
C LEU A 433 10.39 -23.57 30.40
N VAL A 434 11.03 -23.92 29.28
CA VAL A 434 12.49 -23.88 29.15
C VAL A 434 13.01 -22.44 29.23
N GLU A 435 12.35 -21.50 28.55
CA GLU A 435 12.66 -20.06 28.60
C GLU A 435 12.61 -19.53 30.04
N LYS A 436 11.56 -19.88 30.78
CA LYS A 436 11.40 -19.49 32.20
C LYS A 436 12.28 -20.28 33.17
N GLY A 437 13.05 -21.26 32.70
CA GLY A 437 13.89 -22.11 33.55
C GLY A 437 13.10 -23.09 34.43
N ARG A 438 11.83 -23.35 34.12
CA ARG A 438 10.96 -24.30 34.85
C ARG A 438 11.20 -25.73 34.37
N PHE A 439 12.41 -26.20 34.59
CA PHE A 439 12.92 -27.44 34.00
C PHE A 439 12.18 -28.69 34.47
N GLU A 440 11.76 -28.75 35.73
CA GLU A 440 11.01 -29.90 36.26
C GLU A 440 9.66 -30.08 35.55
N GLU A 441 8.94 -28.99 35.30
CA GLU A 441 7.67 -29.03 34.57
C GLU A 441 7.89 -29.35 33.09
N ALA A 442 8.97 -28.86 32.48
CA ALA A 442 9.33 -29.26 31.11
C ALA A 442 9.59 -30.78 31.02
N LEU A 443 10.26 -31.37 32.02
CA LEU A 443 10.47 -32.81 32.12
C LEU A 443 9.16 -33.58 32.33
N LYS A 444 8.26 -33.07 33.19
CA LYS A 444 6.90 -33.62 33.34
C LYS A 444 6.18 -33.64 31.99
N LEU A 445 6.20 -32.53 31.25
CA LEU A 445 5.55 -32.42 29.94
C LEU A 445 6.15 -33.39 28.90
N ILE A 446 7.48 -33.56 28.88
CA ILE A 446 8.18 -34.51 27.97
C ILE A 446 7.74 -35.97 28.21
N ASN A 447 7.52 -36.33 29.47
CA ASN A 447 7.13 -37.67 29.88
C ASN A 447 5.65 -37.99 29.60
N MET A 448 4.85 -36.99 29.22
CA MET A 448 3.47 -37.18 28.80
C MET A 448 3.35 -37.70 27.35
N PRO A 449 2.17 -38.21 26.95
CA PRO A 449 1.90 -38.63 25.58
C PRO A 449 1.67 -37.43 24.62
N ILE A 450 2.64 -36.52 24.53
CA ILE A 450 2.59 -35.29 23.70
C ILE A 450 2.96 -35.49 22.22
N GLY A 451 3.21 -36.73 21.81
CA GLY A 451 3.66 -37.08 20.46
C GLY A 451 5.17 -36.92 20.23
N ARG A 452 5.70 -37.69 19.27
CA ARG A 452 7.15 -37.79 19.00
C ARG A 452 7.77 -36.46 18.54
N LYS A 453 7.04 -35.68 17.74
CA LYS A 453 7.51 -34.39 17.20
C LYS A 453 7.73 -33.37 18.31
N ALA A 454 6.71 -33.16 19.16
CA ALA A 454 6.79 -32.24 20.29
C ALA A 454 7.90 -32.66 21.27
N ARG A 455 7.91 -33.94 21.68
CA ARG A 455 8.94 -34.46 22.59
C ARG A 455 10.36 -34.23 22.08
N LYS A 456 10.63 -34.55 20.81
CA LYS A 456 11.95 -34.38 20.19
C LYS A 456 12.36 -32.91 20.15
N TRP A 457 11.42 -32.01 19.90
CA TRP A 457 11.68 -30.56 19.88
C TRP A 457 12.04 -30.03 21.27
N ILE A 458 11.21 -30.31 22.27
CA ILE A 458 11.41 -29.82 23.64
C ILE A 458 12.72 -30.38 24.22
N LEU A 459 13.04 -31.67 24.00
CA LEU A 459 14.32 -32.25 24.43
C LEU A 459 15.54 -31.55 23.81
N ARG A 460 15.48 -31.21 22.52
CA ARG A 460 16.56 -30.46 21.84
C ARG A 460 16.73 -29.07 22.43
N LEU A 461 15.62 -28.38 22.68
CA LEU A 461 15.64 -27.05 23.29
C LEU A 461 16.20 -27.10 24.71
N PHE A 462 15.71 -28.05 25.53
CA PHE A 462 16.17 -28.29 26.89
C PHE A 462 17.67 -28.56 26.94
N ALA A 463 18.18 -29.45 26.08
CA ALA A 463 19.61 -29.76 25.99
C ALA A 463 20.47 -28.55 25.61
N ARG A 464 20.00 -27.74 24.63
CA ARG A 464 20.69 -26.49 24.24
C ARG A 464 20.75 -25.49 25.40
N THR A 465 19.64 -25.26 26.09
CA THR A 465 19.55 -24.29 27.19
C THR A 465 20.39 -24.71 28.40
N ILE A 466 20.49 -26.02 28.68
CA ILE A 466 21.41 -26.52 29.71
C ILE A 466 22.85 -26.28 29.26
N ALA A 467 23.22 -26.70 28.05
CA ALA A 467 24.58 -26.55 27.55
C ALA A 467 25.09 -25.09 27.56
N THR A 468 24.20 -24.11 27.30
CA THR A 468 24.55 -22.68 27.37
C THR A 468 24.63 -22.16 28.80
N LYS A 469 23.79 -22.64 29.74
CA LYS A 469 23.89 -22.29 31.17
C LYS A 469 25.07 -22.95 31.88
N THR A 470 25.53 -24.11 31.41
CA THR A 470 26.68 -24.85 31.97
C THR A 470 27.99 -24.60 31.24
N SER A 471 28.05 -23.63 30.31
CA SER A 471 29.31 -23.20 29.70
C SER A 471 29.99 -22.15 30.60
N PRO A 472 31.11 -22.47 31.28
CA PRO A 472 31.86 -21.49 32.07
C PRO A 472 32.68 -20.62 31.10
N SER A 473 32.07 -19.60 30.53
CA SER A 473 32.78 -18.60 29.72
C SER A 473 32.26 -17.20 30.01
N ARG A 474 32.48 -16.77 31.25
CA ARG A 474 32.69 -15.38 31.71
C ARG A 474 32.92 -15.41 33.24
N LEU A 475 34.15 -15.71 33.62
CA LEU A 475 34.79 -15.24 34.85
C LEU A 475 36.09 -14.56 34.44
#